data_AF-A0AAD4H2C1-F1
#
_entry.id   AF-A0AAD4H2C1-F1
#
_cell.length_a   1.000
_cell.length_b   1.000
_cell.length_c   1.000
_cell.angle_alpha   90.00
_cell.angle_beta   90.00
_cell.angle_gamma   90.00
#
_symmetry.space_group_name_H-M   'P 1'
#
loop_
_entity.id
_entity.type
_entity.pdbx_description
1 polymer ?
#
loop_
_entity_poly.entity_id
_entity_poly.type
_entity_poly.pdbx_seq_one_letter_code
_entity_poly.pdbx_strand_id
1 'polypeptide(L)'
;MNVLVYSGEGTSRASLAHTVRTLRSLVGHHYDVMKIDAKGLITEPWEESTSLLVIPGGRDVPYTRDLNGAATAKIRAYVAAGGRFWGICAGAYFSSDRVVFEVGTPLEVQGTRELKFFEGECCGVVYPGFVYDSEQGANAVGIQLVEEQFGEDKLGFVRTRVYFNGGGYFVDAEKQPGCSVLAWYDESNGGEAQQQDGRRKAAMISCEVGQGVALLTGVHPEYDPAHLDAGNPERVRSLLKKLGLKLSQPEVPQAAAAPDESATLVALPPGAIMGIPDLTPLYLASVDPAYTTQIAQSLKAIATPEGLIKEPNDTFQLIASPQHMIPVHTSTLSETAEGESEEKVIKNLVVCHNGGPPDTATPQFAMNDYFQHLKKIRPPSQHLTFGNSLLYGEVVSSTQTMLDKNFAFCQHLPTGFVCNATIQTAGRGRGRNSWISPPGCLQFSMVLRHPFQARHASAVFV
;
A
#
# COMPACT_ATOMS: atom_id res chain seq x y z
N MET A 1 18.07 0.83 4.96
CA MET A 1 17.43 0.62 6.28
C MET A 1 15.94 0.49 6.04
N ASN A 2 15.29 -0.40 6.76
CA ASN A 2 13.97 -0.92 6.41
C ASN A 2 12.90 -0.44 7.38
N VAL A 3 11.70 -0.21 6.88
CA VAL A 3 10.49 -0.15 7.71
C VAL A 3 9.68 -1.40 7.39
N LEU A 4 9.52 -2.27 8.38
CA LEU A 4 8.81 -3.53 8.23
C LEU A 4 7.37 -3.37 8.71
N VAL A 5 6.42 -3.85 7.91
CA VAL A 5 5.00 -3.86 8.24
C VAL A 5 4.53 -5.31 8.26
N TYR A 6 4.03 -5.78 9.41
CA TYR A 6 3.49 -7.12 9.51
C TYR A 6 2.30 -7.29 8.58
N SER A 7 2.29 -8.37 7.81
CA SER A 7 1.26 -8.69 6.81
C SER A 7 0.76 -10.13 6.88
N GLY A 8 0.95 -10.79 8.02
CA GLY A 8 0.43 -12.13 8.25
C GLY A 8 -1.02 -12.12 8.71
N GLU A 9 -1.48 -13.27 9.18
CA GLU A 9 -2.85 -13.45 9.65
C GLU A 9 -3.19 -12.50 10.79
N GLY A 10 -4.45 -12.08 10.83
CA GLY A 10 -4.96 -11.09 11.77
C GLY A 10 -4.89 -9.66 11.24
N THR A 11 -4.04 -9.34 10.27
CA THR A 11 -3.97 -7.98 9.76
C THR A 11 -5.11 -7.69 8.79
N SER A 12 -5.85 -6.60 9.03
CA SER A 12 -6.86 -6.12 8.09
C SER A 12 -6.20 -5.67 6.79
N ARG A 13 -6.78 -6.07 5.65
CA ARG A 13 -6.30 -5.70 4.31
C ARG A 13 -6.27 -4.18 4.13
N ALA A 14 -7.34 -3.51 4.55
CA ALA A 14 -7.46 -2.05 4.49
C ALA A 14 -6.38 -1.39 5.36
N SER A 15 -6.25 -1.81 6.63
CA SER A 15 -5.25 -1.24 7.55
C SER A 15 -3.82 -1.47 7.05
N LEU A 16 -3.51 -2.65 6.48
CA LEU A 16 -2.21 -2.91 5.87
C LEU A 16 -1.95 -1.99 4.68
N ALA A 17 -2.93 -1.82 3.80
CA ALA A 17 -2.81 -0.96 2.62
C ALA A 17 -2.56 0.50 3.02
N HIS A 18 -3.36 1.04 3.96
CA HIS A 18 -3.19 2.40 4.48
C HIS A 18 -1.84 2.57 5.18
N THR A 19 -1.46 1.64 6.06
CA THR A 19 -0.17 1.68 6.77
C THR A 19 1.00 1.76 5.79
N VAL A 20 1.03 0.84 4.80
CA VAL A 20 2.11 0.80 3.81
C VAL A 20 2.11 2.04 2.93
N ARG A 21 0.94 2.51 2.46
CA ARG A 21 0.81 3.71 1.64
C ARG A 21 1.34 4.95 2.37
N THR A 22 0.88 5.15 3.60
CA THR A 22 1.25 6.30 4.44
C THR A 22 2.74 6.28 4.78
N LEU A 23 3.30 5.13 5.18
CA LEU A 23 4.73 5.02 5.43
C LEU A 23 5.55 5.28 4.16
N ARG A 24 5.17 4.72 3.01
CA ARG A 24 5.88 4.97 1.75
C ARG A 24 5.90 6.45 1.38
N SER A 25 4.77 7.14 1.54
CA SER A 25 4.69 8.58 1.30
C SER A 25 5.62 9.37 2.24
N LEU A 26 5.62 9.03 3.52
CA LEU A 26 6.28 9.84 4.54
C LEU A 26 7.76 9.54 4.74
N VAL A 27 8.22 8.32 4.45
CA VAL A 27 9.60 7.89 4.72
C VAL A 27 10.30 7.23 3.54
N GLY A 28 9.61 7.05 2.40
CA GLY A 28 10.11 6.30 1.24
C GLY A 28 11.38 6.84 0.58
N HIS A 29 11.74 8.11 0.79
CA HIS A 29 13.01 8.66 0.31
C HIS A 29 14.23 8.21 1.13
N HIS A 30 14.01 7.69 2.34
CA HIS A 30 15.07 7.34 3.28
C HIS A 30 15.05 5.86 3.70
N TYR A 31 13.90 5.19 3.56
CA TYR A 31 13.71 3.82 4.03
C TYR A 31 12.90 2.98 3.04
N ASP A 32 13.23 1.71 2.95
CA ASP A 32 12.47 0.73 2.19
C ASP A 32 11.31 0.20 3.04
N VAL A 33 10.07 0.48 2.62
CA VAL A 33 8.86 -0.01 3.32
C VAL A 33 8.46 -1.37 2.77
N MET A 34 8.69 -2.41 3.58
CA MET A 34 8.51 -3.81 3.21
C MET A 34 7.47 -4.49 4.10
N LYS A 35 6.83 -5.51 3.54
CA LYS A 35 5.93 -6.39 4.27
C LYS A 35 6.70 -7.59 4.82
N ILE A 36 6.33 -8.07 6.00
CA ILE A 36 6.91 -9.27 6.62
C ILE A 36 5.81 -10.11 7.27
N ASP A 37 5.87 -11.44 7.12
CA ASP A 37 4.95 -12.37 7.76
C ASP A 37 5.57 -12.99 9.04
N ALA A 38 4.80 -13.83 9.74
CA ALA A 38 5.25 -14.44 10.98
C ALA A 38 6.49 -15.33 10.76
N LYS A 39 6.55 -16.05 9.64
CA LYS A 39 7.70 -16.87 9.28
C LYS A 39 8.95 -16.02 9.08
N GLY A 40 8.83 -14.90 8.37
CA GLY A 40 9.90 -13.94 8.17
C GLY A 40 10.43 -13.39 9.50
N LEU A 41 9.53 -13.00 10.40
CA LEU A 41 9.90 -12.49 11.73
C LEU A 41 10.66 -13.53 12.57
N ILE A 42 10.37 -14.82 12.39
CA ILE A 42 11.05 -15.91 13.11
C ILE A 42 12.40 -16.23 12.46
N THR A 43 12.42 -16.37 11.13
CA THR A 43 13.51 -17.06 10.43
C THR A 43 14.54 -16.13 9.77
N GLU A 44 14.15 -14.92 9.39
CA GLU A 44 15.04 -13.99 8.68
C GLU A 44 15.83 -13.10 9.65
N PRO A 45 17.03 -12.62 9.27
CA PRO A 45 17.85 -11.71 10.08
C PRO A 45 17.44 -10.25 9.83
N TRP A 46 16.24 -9.88 10.26
CA TRP A 46 15.66 -8.57 9.95
C TRP A 46 16.06 -7.46 10.93
N GLU A 47 16.40 -7.82 12.17
CA GLU A 47 16.55 -6.92 13.32
C GLU A 47 17.58 -5.80 13.06
N GLU A 48 18.75 -6.15 12.50
CA GLU A 48 19.86 -5.21 12.28
C GLU A 48 19.59 -4.19 11.16
N SER A 49 18.76 -4.57 10.17
CA SER A 49 18.47 -3.75 9.00
C SER A 49 17.20 -2.91 9.16
N THR A 50 16.50 -3.03 10.29
CA THR A 50 15.18 -2.46 10.51
C THR A 50 15.25 -1.21 11.39
N SER A 51 14.66 -0.13 10.91
CA SER A 51 14.50 1.13 11.64
C SER A 51 13.18 1.22 12.41
N LEU A 52 12.15 0.52 11.93
CA LEU A 52 10.81 0.50 12.52
C LEU A 52 10.11 -0.81 12.14
N LEU A 53 9.52 -1.49 13.12
CA LEU A 53 8.57 -2.57 12.90
C LEU A 53 7.15 -2.10 13.25
N VAL A 54 6.19 -2.35 12.36
CA VAL A 54 4.79 -1.93 12.51
C VAL A 54 3.88 -3.15 12.50
N ILE A 55 2.98 -3.25 13.49
CA ILE A 55 1.87 -4.22 13.50
C ILE A 55 0.56 -3.44 13.31
N PRO A 56 -0.09 -3.53 12.13
CA PRO A 56 -1.28 -2.75 11.83
C PRO A 56 -2.56 -3.25 12.54
N GLY A 57 -3.66 -2.53 12.30
CA GLY A 57 -5.00 -2.91 12.74
C GLY A 57 -5.53 -4.20 12.10
N GLY A 58 -6.58 -4.76 12.70
CA GLY A 58 -7.14 -6.06 12.32
C GLY A 58 -7.73 -6.81 13.52
N ARG A 59 -7.34 -8.07 13.71
CA ARG A 59 -7.73 -8.96 14.81
C ARG A 59 -6.48 -9.36 15.59
N ASP A 60 -6.50 -9.19 16.90
CA ASP A 60 -5.33 -9.44 17.74
C ASP A 60 -5.14 -10.94 18.05
N VAL A 61 -6.21 -11.73 18.15
CA VAL A 61 -6.14 -13.16 18.46
C VAL A 61 -5.28 -13.93 17.43
N PRO A 62 -5.43 -13.75 16.10
CA PRO A 62 -4.50 -14.37 15.15
C PRO A 62 -3.04 -13.92 15.32
N TYR A 63 -2.77 -12.68 15.75
CA TYR A 63 -1.41 -12.26 16.09
C TYR A 63 -0.85 -13.09 17.24
N THR A 64 -1.64 -13.35 18.28
CA THR A 64 -1.18 -14.22 19.37
C THR A 64 -0.88 -15.64 18.91
N ARG A 65 -1.71 -16.20 18.02
CA ARG A 65 -1.51 -17.55 17.48
C ARG A 65 -0.19 -17.66 16.71
N ASP A 66 0.12 -16.64 15.91
CA ASP A 66 1.22 -16.71 14.94
C ASP A 66 2.54 -16.13 15.47
N LEU A 67 2.48 -15.16 16.40
CA LEU A 67 3.65 -14.41 16.86
C LEU A 67 4.09 -14.76 18.29
N ASN A 68 3.27 -15.44 19.11
CA ASN A 68 3.71 -15.86 20.44
C ASN A 68 4.90 -16.83 20.36
N GLY A 69 5.75 -16.81 21.40
CA GLY A 69 7.01 -17.54 21.46
C GLY A 69 8.13 -16.83 20.71
N ALA A 70 8.67 -17.49 19.67
CA ALA A 70 9.93 -17.07 19.05
C ALA A 70 9.87 -15.68 18.40
N ALA A 71 8.77 -15.34 17.71
CA ALA A 71 8.65 -14.03 17.06
C ALA A 71 8.54 -12.91 18.10
N THR A 72 7.69 -13.06 19.11
CA THR A 72 7.55 -12.11 20.21
C THR A 72 8.86 -11.90 20.95
N ALA A 73 9.60 -12.96 21.25
CA ALA A 73 10.92 -12.85 21.88
C ALA A 73 11.89 -12.01 21.05
N LYS A 74 11.93 -12.23 19.72
CA LYS A 74 12.75 -11.43 18.79
C LYS A 74 12.31 -9.98 18.72
N ILE A 75 11.00 -9.73 18.60
CA ILE A 75 10.44 -8.37 18.56
C ILE A 75 10.81 -7.61 19.84
N ARG A 76 10.64 -8.24 21.01
CA ARG A 76 11.03 -7.65 22.30
C ARG A 76 12.53 -7.36 22.37
N ALA A 77 13.37 -8.31 21.95
CA ALA A 77 14.82 -8.12 21.94
C ALA A 77 15.25 -6.97 21.01
N TYR A 78 14.66 -6.88 19.81
CA TYR A 78 14.90 -5.80 18.86
C TYR A 78 14.57 -4.43 19.46
N VAL A 79 13.38 -4.26 20.07
CA VAL A 79 13.02 -2.97 20.70
C VAL A 79 13.91 -2.70 21.91
N ALA A 80 14.14 -3.68 22.77
CA ALA A 80 15.00 -3.54 23.94
C ALA A 80 16.44 -3.09 23.60
N ALA A 81 16.94 -3.46 22.42
CA ALA A 81 18.26 -3.09 21.90
C ALA A 81 18.31 -1.71 21.20
N GLY A 82 17.24 -0.92 21.25
CA GLY A 82 17.16 0.41 20.61
C GLY A 82 16.29 0.46 19.35
N GLY A 83 15.64 -0.65 19.00
CA GLY A 83 14.66 -0.70 17.92
C GLY A 83 13.41 0.13 18.22
N ARG A 84 12.65 0.44 17.17
CA ARG A 84 11.35 1.12 17.29
C ARG A 84 10.21 0.23 16.83
N PHE A 85 9.10 0.32 17.55
CA PHE A 85 7.89 -0.43 17.27
C PHE A 85 6.68 0.49 17.19
N TRP A 86 5.74 0.17 16.30
CA TRP A 86 4.45 0.85 16.22
C TRP A 86 3.30 -0.17 16.12
N GLY A 87 2.48 -0.23 17.16
CA GLY A 87 1.26 -1.04 17.20
C GLY A 87 0.02 -0.17 16.98
N ILE A 88 -0.82 -0.54 16.01
CA ILE A 88 -2.02 0.22 15.64
C ILE A 88 -3.26 -0.64 15.86
N CYS A 89 -4.25 -0.13 16.61
CA CYS A 89 -5.51 -0.81 16.91
C CYS A 89 -5.28 -2.25 17.42
N ALA A 90 -5.57 -3.29 16.63
CA ALA A 90 -5.22 -4.69 16.94
C ALA A 90 -3.75 -4.89 17.32
N GLY A 91 -2.82 -4.20 16.66
CA GLY A 91 -1.41 -4.21 17.02
C GLY A 91 -1.14 -3.57 18.39
N ALA A 92 -1.91 -2.57 18.79
CA ALA A 92 -1.83 -1.97 20.13
C ALA A 92 -2.41 -2.90 21.20
N TYR A 93 -3.55 -3.56 20.94
CA TYR A 93 -4.09 -4.60 21.81
C TYR A 93 -3.09 -5.74 22.00
N PHE A 94 -2.52 -6.27 20.92
CA PHE A 94 -1.48 -7.32 20.95
C PHE A 94 -0.23 -6.91 21.76
N SER A 95 0.09 -5.62 21.79
CA SER A 95 1.26 -5.07 22.48
C SER A 95 1.01 -4.74 23.96
N SER A 96 -0.21 -4.90 24.46
CA SER A 96 -0.58 -4.61 25.85
C SER A 96 -0.55 -5.88 26.70
N ASP A 97 -0.33 -5.76 28.02
CA ASP A 97 -0.31 -6.92 28.93
C ASP A 97 -1.63 -7.68 28.89
N ARG A 98 -2.74 -6.94 28.93
CA ARG A 98 -4.09 -7.49 28.92
C ARG A 98 -4.99 -6.76 27.93
N VAL A 99 -5.85 -7.53 27.27
CA VAL A 99 -6.91 -7.03 26.39
C VAL A 99 -8.25 -7.31 27.04
N VAL A 100 -9.14 -6.30 27.00
CA VAL A 100 -10.55 -6.42 27.35
C VAL A 100 -11.34 -5.75 26.23
N PHE A 101 -11.97 -6.55 25.38
CA PHE A 101 -12.67 -6.09 24.20
C PHE A 101 -14.11 -6.61 24.19
N GLU A 102 -15.10 -5.72 24.04
CA GLU A 102 -16.51 -6.03 23.79
C GLU A 102 -17.10 -7.12 24.73
N VAL A 103 -16.85 -6.99 26.04
CA VAL A 103 -17.28 -7.96 27.07
C VAL A 103 -18.79 -8.13 27.09
N GLY A 104 -19.24 -9.38 27.13
CA GLY A 104 -20.65 -9.77 27.14
C GLY A 104 -21.29 -9.79 25.74
N THR A 105 -20.52 -9.56 24.68
CA THR A 105 -21.01 -9.62 23.30
C THR A 105 -20.42 -10.83 22.55
N PRO A 106 -20.94 -11.19 21.36
CA PRO A 106 -20.32 -12.20 20.51
C PRO A 106 -18.89 -11.86 20.03
N LEU A 107 -18.45 -10.61 20.18
CA LEU A 107 -17.11 -10.13 19.78
C LEU A 107 -16.10 -10.18 20.92
N GLU A 108 -16.48 -10.69 22.10
CA GLU A 108 -15.68 -10.63 23.31
C GLU A 108 -14.27 -11.22 23.12
N VAL A 109 -13.26 -10.45 23.51
CA VAL A 109 -11.89 -10.92 23.65
C VAL A 109 -11.34 -10.46 24.99
N GLN A 110 -11.00 -11.43 25.85
CA GLN A 110 -10.33 -11.18 27.13
C GLN A 110 -9.10 -12.06 27.27
N GLY A 111 -7.98 -11.48 27.72
CA GLY A 111 -6.81 -12.27 28.11
C GLY A 111 -5.50 -11.52 28.03
N THR A 112 -4.43 -12.21 28.44
CA THR A 112 -3.07 -11.66 28.42
C THR A 112 -2.43 -11.77 27.04
N ARG A 113 -1.46 -10.91 26.71
CA ARG A 113 -0.62 -11.02 25.50
C ARG A 113 0.84 -11.21 25.89
N GLU A 114 1.64 -11.84 25.03
CA GLU A 114 3.06 -12.11 25.34
C GLU A 114 3.96 -10.89 25.08
N LEU A 115 3.56 -10.02 24.13
CA LEU A 115 4.42 -8.92 23.68
C LEU A 115 4.62 -7.83 24.74
N LYS A 116 3.58 -7.46 25.50
CA LYS A 116 3.63 -6.63 26.71
C LYS A 116 4.62 -5.45 26.67
N PHE A 117 4.51 -4.59 25.66
CA PHE A 117 5.22 -3.31 25.66
C PHE A 117 4.53 -2.28 26.56
N PHE A 118 3.20 -2.37 26.68
CA PHE A 118 2.45 -1.66 27.71
C PHE A 118 2.05 -2.65 28.80
N GLU A 119 2.57 -2.49 30.02
CA GLU A 119 2.27 -3.33 31.17
C GLU A 119 0.93 -2.96 31.84
N GLY A 120 -0.10 -2.75 31.01
CA GLY A 120 -1.44 -2.39 31.46
C GLY A 120 -2.52 -2.99 30.57
N GLU A 121 -3.76 -2.64 30.88
CA GLU A 121 -4.94 -3.12 30.16
C GLU A 121 -5.28 -2.17 28.99
N CYS A 122 -5.47 -2.74 27.81
CA CYS A 122 -6.04 -2.05 26.66
C CYS A 122 -7.50 -2.46 26.50
N CYS A 123 -8.39 -1.50 26.72
CA CYS A 123 -9.84 -1.70 26.75
C CYS A 123 -10.50 -1.17 25.50
N GLY A 124 -11.43 -1.92 24.93
CA GLY A 124 -12.27 -1.41 23.85
C GLY A 124 -13.53 -2.23 23.59
N VAL A 125 -14.27 -1.92 22.53
CA VAL A 125 -14.07 -0.71 21.71
C VAL A 125 -14.43 0.55 22.51
N VAL A 126 -13.78 1.69 22.23
CA VAL A 126 -14.09 2.96 22.93
C VAL A 126 -15.50 3.46 22.61
N TYR A 127 -15.88 3.41 21.33
CA TYR A 127 -17.19 3.81 20.80
C TYR A 127 -17.91 2.56 20.26
N PRO A 128 -19.13 2.23 20.72
CA PRO A 128 -19.81 0.99 20.41
C PRO A 128 -20.30 0.94 18.96
N GLY A 129 -20.71 -0.25 18.52
CA GLY A 129 -21.26 -0.48 17.19
C GLY A 129 -20.24 -1.01 16.17
N PHE A 130 -19.05 -1.39 16.63
CA PHE A 130 -18.04 -2.05 15.82
C PHE A 130 -18.54 -3.41 15.30
N VAL A 131 -18.31 -3.67 14.02
CA VAL A 131 -18.56 -4.98 13.39
C VAL A 131 -17.39 -5.34 12.49
N TYR A 132 -16.81 -6.51 12.71
CA TYR A 132 -15.71 -7.01 11.89
C TYR A 132 -16.08 -7.11 10.41
N ASP A 133 -15.07 -6.93 9.55
CA ASP A 133 -15.18 -7.03 8.09
C ASP A 133 -16.23 -6.08 7.50
N SER A 134 -16.47 -4.96 8.20
CA SER A 134 -17.37 -3.89 7.79
C SER A 134 -16.87 -2.51 8.24
N GLU A 135 -17.45 -1.46 7.69
CA GLU A 135 -17.26 -0.07 8.15
C GLU A 135 -18.32 0.34 9.19
N GLN A 136 -19.14 -0.60 9.68
CA GLN A 136 -20.12 -0.30 10.71
C GLN A 136 -19.41 -0.01 12.04
N GLY A 137 -19.70 1.16 12.61
CA GLY A 137 -19.02 1.69 13.80
C GLY A 137 -17.78 2.54 13.48
N ALA A 138 -17.37 2.63 12.21
CA ALA A 138 -16.28 3.51 11.81
C ALA A 138 -16.71 4.99 11.90
N ASN A 139 -15.87 5.81 12.53
CA ASN A 139 -16.16 7.23 12.77
C ASN A 139 -14.89 8.08 12.74
N ALA A 140 -15.05 9.39 12.57
CA ALA A 140 -13.98 10.36 12.79
C ALA A 140 -14.08 10.91 14.22
N VAL A 141 -13.11 10.57 15.07
CA VAL A 141 -13.13 10.90 16.50
C VAL A 141 -12.12 11.99 16.84
N GLY A 142 -12.53 12.94 17.67
CA GLY A 142 -11.64 13.95 18.23
C GLY A 142 -10.60 13.33 19.17
N ILE A 143 -9.34 13.72 19.00
CA ILE A 143 -8.27 13.48 19.98
C ILE A 143 -7.62 14.81 20.35
N GLN A 144 -7.15 14.89 21.59
CA GLN A 144 -6.35 15.99 22.09
C GLN A 144 -4.92 15.51 22.33
N LEU A 145 -3.97 16.11 21.61
CA LEU A 145 -2.54 15.85 21.75
C LEU A 145 -2.01 16.50 23.03
N VAL A 146 -1.03 15.85 23.66
CA VAL A 146 -0.28 16.41 24.80
C VAL A 146 0.87 17.24 24.26
N GLU A 147 0.75 18.57 24.23
CA GLU A 147 1.72 19.47 23.58
C GLU A 147 3.16 19.25 24.05
N GLU A 148 3.36 19.08 25.36
CA GLU A 148 4.67 18.85 25.98
C GLU A 148 5.39 17.62 25.39
N GLN A 149 4.63 16.65 24.87
CA GLN A 149 5.16 15.42 24.29
C GLN A 149 5.61 15.57 22.83
N PHE A 150 5.24 16.66 22.16
CA PHE A 150 5.60 16.94 20.76
C PHE A 150 6.58 18.12 20.59
N GLY A 151 6.97 18.79 21.67
CA GLY A 151 8.13 19.69 21.71
C GLY A 151 8.08 20.89 20.74
N GLU A 152 9.20 21.17 20.04
CA GLU A 152 9.34 22.27 19.07
C GLU A 152 8.58 22.05 17.74
N ASP A 153 8.00 20.87 17.52
CA ASP A 153 7.13 20.64 16.36
C ASP A 153 5.87 21.49 16.52
N LYS A 154 5.87 22.66 15.86
CA LYS A 154 4.71 23.54 15.76
C LYS A 154 3.64 22.87 14.90
N LEU A 155 2.96 21.89 15.49
CA LEU A 155 1.83 21.18 14.87
C LEU A 155 0.76 22.16 14.38
N GLY A 156 0.62 23.33 15.04
CA GLY A 156 -0.40 24.33 14.71
C GLY A 156 -1.80 23.92 15.15
N PHE A 157 -1.94 22.77 15.81
CA PHE A 157 -3.17 22.26 16.39
C PHE A 157 -2.88 21.39 17.61
N VAL A 158 -3.81 21.43 18.58
CA VAL A 158 -3.79 20.60 19.80
C VAL A 158 -4.88 19.53 19.75
N ARG A 159 -5.92 19.80 18.95
CA ARG A 159 -7.08 18.93 18.73
C ARG A 159 -7.18 18.55 17.27
N THR A 160 -7.68 17.35 17.02
CA THR A 160 -7.82 16.82 15.67
C THR A 160 -8.75 15.64 15.58
N ARG A 161 -9.29 15.36 14.38
CA ARG A 161 -10.14 14.20 14.11
C ARG A 161 -9.39 13.09 13.39
N VAL A 162 -9.37 11.89 13.96
CA VAL A 162 -8.68 10.72 13.40
C VAL A 162 -9.70 9.63 13.09
N TYR A 163 -9.44 8.82 12.06
CA TYR A 163 -10.26 7.64 11.77
C TYR A 163 -10.20 6.68 12.95
N PHE A 164 -11.35 6.12 13.28
CA PHE A 164 -11.54 5.19 14.36
C PHE A 164 -12.44 4.08 13.89
N ASN A 165 -11.99 2.84 14.08
CA ASN A 165 -12.80 1.65 13.85
C ASN A 165 -12.29 0.53 14.78
N GLY A 166 -13.07 0.13 15.79
CA GLY A 166 -12.68 -0.93 16.74
C GLY A 166 -11.56 -0.57 17.73
N GLY A 167 -11.13 0.69 17.76
CA GLY A 167 -10.01 1.16 18.58
C GLY A 167 -10.24 1.10 20.09
N GLY A 168 -9.16 0.90 20.85
CA GLY A 168 -9.16 0.82 22.31
C GLY A 168 -8.57 2.05 22.99
N TYR A 169 -8.52 2.01 24.32
CA TYR A 169 -7.80 2.97 25.14
C TYR A 169 -6.92 2.26 26.17
N PHE A 170 -5.86 2.93 26.60
CA PHE A 170 -4.89 2.39 27.55
C PHE A 170 -5.28 2.81 28.97
N VAL A 171 -5.63 1.84 29.81
CA VAL A 171 -6.11 2.09 31.18
C VAL A 171 -4.94 2.54 32.04
N ASP A 172 -5.15 3.65 32.76
CA ASP A 172 -4.20 4.22 33.72
C ASP A 172 -2.78 4.43 33.16
N ALA A 173 -2.67 4.70 31.85
CA ALA A 173 -1.40 4.80 31.17
C ALA A 173 -0.45 5.84 31.78
N GLU A 174 -0.98 6.93 32.32
CA GLU A 174 -0.24 7.96 33.03
C GLU A 174 0.41 7.49 34.34
N LYS A 175 -0.05 6.37 34.90
CA LYS A 175 0.50 5.78 36.13
C LYS A 175 1.55 4.70 35.85
N GLN A 176 1.68 4.26 34.60
CA GLN A 176 2.58 3.17 34.24
C GLN A 176 4.02 3.67 34.08
N PRO A 177 5.00 3.07 34.79
CA PRO A 177 6.41 3.44 34.64
C PRO A 177 6.89 3.27 33.19
N GLY A 178 7.66 4.24 32.69
CA GLY A 178 8.17 4.22 31.31
C GLY A 178 7.09 4.45 30.25
N CYS A 179 5.84 4.77 30.62
CA CYS A 179 4.77 5.11 29.71
C CYS A 179 4.51 6.61 29.70
N SER A 180 4.34 7.20 28.52
CA SER A 180 3.92 8.59 28.34
C SER A 180 2.68 8.65 27.45
N VAL A 181 1.64 9.36 27.90
CA VAL A 181 0.43 9.57 27.11
C VAL A 181 0.68 10.66 26.08
N LEU A 182 0.44 10.35 24.81
CA LEU A 182 0.63 11.25 23.67
C LEU A 182 -0.67 11.94 23.27
N ALA A 183 -1.79 11.24 23.38
CA ALA A 183 -3.09 11.77 23.03
C ALA A 183 -4.19 11.17 23.90
N TRP A 184 -5.19 11.99 24.19
CA TRP A 184 -6.42 11.61 24.88
C TRP A 184 -7.59 11.65 23.89
N TYR A 185 -8.59 10.79 24.07
CA TYR A 185 -9.88 11.00 23.40
C TYR A 185 -10.49 12.33 23.87
N ASP A 186 -11.03 13.10 22.93
CA ASP A 186 -11.61 14.40 23.22
C ASP A 186 -12.98 14.25 23.89
N GLU A 187 -13.22 14.99 24.98
CA GLU A 187 -14.47 14.97 25.74
C GLU A 187 -15.67 15.45 24.91
N SER A 188 -15.42 16.24 23.86
CA SER A 188 -16.46 16.66 22.91
C SER A 188 -17.03 15.51 22.08
N ASN A 189 -16.41 14.32 22.09
CA ASN A 189 -16.94 13.13 21.45
C ASN A 189 -18.09 12.46 22.24
N GLY A 190 -18.52 13.02 23.38
CA GLY A 190 -19.60 12.50 24.23
C GLY A 190 -19.13 11.65 25.40
N GLY A 191 -20.07 11.09 26.18
CA GLY A 191 -19.80 10.38 27.44
C GLY A 191 -18.89 9.15 27.32
N GLU A 192 -18.71 8.62 26.12
CA GLU A 192 -17.87 7.45 25.84
C GLU A 192 -16.37 7.79 25.79
N ALA A 193 -15.99 9.07 25.75
CA ALA A 193 -14.59 9.51 25.82
C ALA A 193 -13.97 9.39 27.24
N GLN A 194 -14.79 9.12 28.26
CA GLN A 194 -14.39 9.00 29.66
C GLN A 194 -14.52 7.56 30.17
N GLN A 195 -13.68 7.20 31.12
CA GLN A 195 -13.76 5.97 31.89
C GLN A 195 -14.95 6.03 32.86
N GLN A 196 -15.35 4.88 33.44
CA GLN A 196 -16.50 4.81 34.35
C GLN A 196 -16.37 5.71 35.59
N ASP A 197 -15.15 6.06 35.99
CA ASP A 197 -14.83 6.94 37.11
C ASP A 197 -14.59 8.40 36.70
N GLY A 198 -14.88 8.76 35.44
CA GLY A 198 -14.74 10.12 34.90
C GLY A 198 -13.33 10.46 34.40
N ARG A 199 -12.36 9.55 34.50
CA ARG A 199 -11.00 9.78 33.98
C ARG A 199 -10.97 9.74 32.45
N ARG A 200 -10.00 10.43 31.86
CA ARG A 200 -9.84 10.49 30.40
C ARG A 200 -9.34 9.15 29.85
N LYS A 201 -9.75 8.80 28.63
CA LYS A 201 -9.24 7.61 27.92
C LYS A 201 -8.01 7.98 27.09
N ALA A 202 -6.87 7.33 27.33
CA ALA A 202 -5.65 7.53 26.56
C ALA A 202 -5.80 6.87 25.17
N ALA A 203 -5.74 7.66 24.10
CA ALA A 203 -5.88 7.20 22.72
C ALA A 203 -4.55 6.74 22.13
N MET A 204 -3.44 7.33 22.58
CA MET A 204 -2.10 7.06 22.06
C MET A 204 -1.08 7.18 23.19
N ILE A 205 -0.16 6.22 23.26
CA ILE A 205 0.88 6.17 24.29
C ILE A 205 2.23 5.81 23.66
N SER A 206 3.32 6.21 24.30
CA SER A 206 4.66 5.70 24.03
C SER A 206 5.21 4.99 25.26
N CYS A 207 5.70 3.77 25.08
CA CYS A 207 6.34 2.98 26.12
C CYS A 207 7.85 2.88 25.86
N GLU A 208 8.66 3.17 26.87
CA GLU A 208 10.09 2.89 26.88
C GLU A 208 10.31 1.39 27.11
N VAL A 209 11.11 0.76 26.24
CA VAL A 209 11.40 -0.67 26.32
C VAL A 209 12.90 -0.86 26.14
N GLY A 210 13.62 -1.09 27.23
CA GLY A 210 15.08 -1.12 27.21
C GLY A 210 15.65 0.20 26.69
N GLN A 211 16.38 0.13 25.57
CA GLN A 211 16.94 1.32 24.88
C GLN A 211 16.04 1.84 23.75
N GLY A 212 14.94 1.15 23.45
CA GLY A 212 14.03 1.49 22.36
C GLY A 212 12.68 2.01 22.84
N VAL A 213 11.77 2.16 21.88
CA VAL A 213 10.45 2.75 22.11
C VAL A 213 9.37 2.02 21.33
N ALA A 214 8.23 1.81 21.98
CA ALA A 214 7.01 1.30 21.37
C ALA A 214 5.92 2.38 21.38
N LEU A 215 5.48 2.80 20.19
CA LEU A 215 4.33 3.68 20.02
C LEU A 215 3.07 2.81 19.85
N LEU A 216 2.06 3.01 20.70
CA LEU A 216 0.80 2.27 20.63
C LEU A 216 -0.36 3.23 20.41
N THR A 217 -1.21 2.96 19.43
CA THR A 217 -2.34 3.83 19.07
C THR A 217 -3.63 3.04 19.01
N GLY A 218 -4.64 3.46 19.77
CA GLY A 218 -6.00 2.91 19.67
C GLY A 218 -6.74 3.46 18.45
N VAL A 219 -6.43 4.68 18.03
CA VAL A 219 -6.90 5.29 16.78
C VAL A 219 -6.03 4.90 15.59
N HIS A 220 -6.51 5.22 14.38
CA HIS A 220 -5.84 4.92 13.11
C HIS A 220 -5.29 6.18 12.42
N PRO A 221 -4.17 6.76 12.91
CA PRO A 221 -3.61 7.95 12.30
C PRO A 221 -3.02 7.66 10.91
N GLU A 222 -2.78 6.40 10.54
CA GLU A 222 -2.28 5.97 9.23
C GLU A 222 -3.30 6.11 8.09
N TYR A 223 -4.59 6.27 8.40
CA TYR A 223 -5.63 6.52 7.40
C TYR A 223 -5.52 7.96 6.90
N ASP A 224 -5.71 8.13 5.60
CA ASP A 224 -5.51 9.43 4.94
C ASP A 224 -6.51 10.48 5.48
N PRO A 225 -6.03 11.63 5.98
CA PRO A 225 -6.89 12.75 6.39
C PRO A 225 -7.84 13.21 5.29
N ALA A 226 -7.47 13.09 4.01
CA ALA A 226 -8.30 13.51 2.88
C ALA A 226 -9.66 12.80 2.80
N HIS A 227 -9.80 11.63 3.44
CA HIS A 227 -11.05 10.89 3.53
C HIS A 227 -11.86 11.20 4.81
N LEU A 228 -11.39 12.09 5.68
CA LEU A 228 -11.98 12.37 7.01
C LEU A 228 -12.29 13.86 7.22
N ASP A 229 -11.42 14.74 6.73
CA ASP A 229 -11.57 16.21 6.62
C ASP A 229 -10.26 16.76 6.00
N ALA A 230 -10.32 17.78 5.14
CA ALA A 230 -9.16 18.38 4.46
C ALA A 230 -8.10 19.05 5.39
N GLY A 231 -8.19 18.82 6.71
CA GLY A 231 -7.33 19.35 7.74
C GLY A 231 -6.23 18.39 8.20
N ASN A 232 -5.10 18.46 7.51
CA ASN A 232 -3.74 18.40 8.09
C ASN A 232 -3.00 17.02 8.10
N PRO A 233 -2.13 16.75 7.10
CA PRO A 233 -1.29 15.55 7.02
C PRO A 233 -0.10 15.49 8.01
N GLU A 234 0.10 16.50 8.86
CA GLU A 234 1.28 16.61 9.74
C GLU A 234 1.29 15.69 10.98
N ARG A 235 0.20 14.96 11.25
CA ARG A 235 0.09 14.11 12.46
C ARG A 235 1.00 12.90 12.42
N VAL A 236 0.90 12.08 11.38
CA VAL A 236 1.73 10.87 11.25
C VAL A 236 3.20 11.24 11.14
N ARG A 237 3.49 12.34 10.43
CA ARG A 237 4.85 12.91 10.37
C ARG A 237 5.42 13.13 11.76
N SER A 238 4.68 13.78 12.64
CA SER A 238 5.15 14.09 13.99
C SER A 238 5.34 12.83 14.85
N LEU A 239 4.49 11.81 14.69
CA LEU A 239 4.69 10.50 15.33
C LEU A 239 5.95 9.79 14.84
N LEU A 240 6.19 9.79 13.53
CA LEU A 240 7.37 9.17 12.93
C LEU A 240 8.66 9.92 13.30
N LYS A 241 8.63 11.26 13.41
CA LYS A 241 9.75 12.03 14.00
C LYS A 241 10.01 11.64 15.45
N LYS A 242 8.97 11.46 16.26
CA LYS A 242 9.11 11.02 17.66
C LYS A 242 9.69 9.61 17.76
N LEU A 243 9.38 8.76 16.79
CA LEU A 243 10.07 7.48 16.58
C LEU A 243 11.47 7.63 15.97
N GLY A 244 12.02 8.84 15.82
CA GLY A 244 13.37 9.09 15.33
C GLY A 244 13.60 8.80 13.84
N LEU A 245 12.53 8.71 13.04
CA LEU A 245 12.64 8.49 11.60
C LEU A 245 12.91 9.80 10.85
N LYS A 246 13.62 9.66 9.73
CA LYS A 246 13.84 10.76 8.78
C LYS A 246 12.63 10.84 7.86
N LEU A 247 12.02 12.01 7.76
CA LEU A 247 10.86 12.21 6.91
C LEU A 247 11.24 12.76 5.54
N SER A 248 10.45 12.36 4.55
CA SER A 248 10.31 13.05 3.28
C SER A 248 9.83 14.50 3.52
N GLN A 249 10.50 15.49 2.96
CA GLN A 249 10.04 16.88 3.06
C GLN A 249 8.69 17.06 2.33
N PRO A 250 7.72 17.85 2.86
CA PRO A 250 6.58 18.28 2.07
C PRO A 250 7.07 19.16 0.93
N GLU A 251 6.71 18.82 -0.31
CA GLU A 251 6.72 19.81 -1.37
C GLU A 251 5.57 20.78 -1.11
N VAL A 252 5.89 22.03 -0.79
CA VAL A 252 4.92 23.13 -0.79
C VAL A 252 4.48 23.31 -2.24
N PRO A 253 3.19 23.20 -2.58
CA PRO A 253 2.71 23.67 -3.87
C PRO A 253 2.94 25.19 -3.88
N GLN A 254 3.95 25.66 -4.60
CA GLN A 254 4.07 27.09 -4.87
C GLN A 254 2.80 27.50 -5.58
N ALA A 255 1.97 28.27 -4.89
CA ALA A 255 0.78 28.90 -5.43
C ALA A 255 1.17 29.62 -6.72
N ALA A 256 0.39 29.37 -7.76
CA ALA A 256 0.51 29.97 -9.07
C ALA A 256 0.69 31.50 -8.97
N ALA A 257 1.93 31.96 -9.19
CA ALA A 257 2.15 33.29 -9.73
C ALA A 257 1.87 33.21 -11.24
N ALA A 258 1.22 34.25 -11.76
CA ALA A 258 0.79 34.44 -13.13
C ALA A 258 1.89 34.11 -14.18
N PRO A 259 1.50 33.80 -15.44
CA PRO A 259 2.43 33.27 -16.44
C PRO A 259 3.37 34.38 -16.90
N ASP A 260 4.67 34.23 -16.63
CA ASP A 260 5.69 34.99 -17.34
C ASP A 260 6.31 34.09 -18.41
N GLU A 261 6.07 34.46 -19.66
CA GLU A 261 6.62 33.85 -20.86
C GLU A 261 8.12 34.15 -20.94
N SER A 262 8.95 33.38 -20.22
CA SER A 262 10.34 33.05 -20.60
C SER A 262 11.13 32.55 -19.38
N ALA A 263 11.00 31.27 -19.04
CA ALA A 263 12.02 30.62 -18.22
C ALA A 263 12.09 29.14 -18.53
N THR A 264 13.26 28.76 -19.03
CA THR A 264 13.79 27.42 -19.24
C THR A 264 13.44 26.43 -18.12
N LEU A 265 13.02 25.24 -18.56
CA LEU A 265 12.85 24.01 -17.79
C LEU A 265 13.94 23.84 -16.71
N VAL A 266 13.58 24.11 -15.45
CA VAL A 266 14.37 23.66 -14.30
C VAL A 266 14.04 22.19 -14.09
N ALA A 267 14.97 21.32 -14.49
CA ALA A 267 14.88 19.89 -14.29
C ALA A 267 14.91 19.56 -12.79
N LEU A 268 13.91 18.81 -12.33
CA LEU A 268 13.95 18.12 -11.04
C LEU A 268 15.07 17.06 -11.07
N PRO A 269 15.74 16.78 -9.93
CA PRO A 269 16.73 15.71 -9.86
C PRO A 269 16.08 14.35 -10.22
N PRO A 270 16.75 13.49 -11.01
CA PRO A 270 16.23 12.18 -11.36
C PRO A 270 16.14 11.28 -10.11
N GLY A 271 14.95 10.77 -9.78
CA GLY A 271 14.79 9.67 -8.81
C GLY A 271 13.82 9.86 -7.64
N ALA A 272 13.12 10.98 -7.52
CA ALA A 272 12.09 11.13 -6.48
C ALA A 272 10.75 10.50 -6.95
N ILE A 273 10.38 9.35 -6.39
CA ILE A 273 9.01 8.82 -6.48
C ILE A 273 8.26 9.28 -5.23
N MET A 274 7.22 10.10 -5.42
CA MET A 274 6.28 10.51 -4.38
C MET A 274 5.16 9.47 -4.29
N GLY A 275 5.04 8.77 -3.15
CA GLY A 275 3.96 7.79 -2.93
C GLY A 275 3.95 6.61 -3.92
N ILE A 276 2.92 5.76 -3.86
CA ILE A 276 2.65 4.81 -4.95
C ILE A 276 1.74 5.56 -5.92
N PRO A 277 2.15 5.84 -7.16
CA PRO A 277 1.27 6.49 -8.11
C PRO A 277 0.08 5.59 -8.40
N ASP A 278 -1.09 6.19 -8.65
CA ASP A 278 -2.26 5.44 -9.08
C ASP A 278 -1.96 4.71 -10.38
N LEU A 279 -2.58 3.52 -10.54
CA LEU A 279 -2.49 2.82 -11.81
C LEU A 279 -3.01 3.73 -12.92
N THR A 280 -2.38 3.67 -14.08
CA THR A 280 -2.83 4.38 -15.27
C THR A 280 -3.48 3.40 -16.25
N PRO A 281 -4.30 3.90 -17.19
CA PRO A 281 -4.82 3.09 -18.27
C PRO A 281 -3.71 2.39 -19.06
N LEU A 282 -4.03 1.19 -19.55
CA LEU A 282 -3.17 0.40 -20.43
C LEU A 282 -3.56 0.69 -21.88
N TYR A 283 -2.61 1.08 -22.72
CA TYR A 283 -2.79 1.33 -24.14
C TYR A 283 -2.23 0.18 -24.96
N LEU A 284 -3.09 -0.46 -25.75
CA LEU A 284 -2.73 -1.52 -26.67
C LEU A 284 -2.69 -0.96 -28.10
N ALA A 285 -1.53 -1.05 -28.73
CA ALA A 285 -1.36 -0.71 -30.13
C ALA A 285 -0.37 -1.65 -30.82
N SER A 286 -0.27 -1.57 -32.14
CA SER A 286 0.66 -2.38 -32.91
C SER A 286 1.25 -1.59 -34.08
N VAL A 287 2.36 -2.11 -34.61
CA VAL A 287 3.07 -1.58 -35.78
C VAL A 287 2.18 -1.50 -37.03
N ASP A 288 1.20 -2.39 -37.11
CA ASP A 288 0.16 -2.44 -38.14
C ASP A 288 -1.24 -2.51 -37.47
N PRO A 289 -2.19 -1.64 -37.83
CA PRO A 289 -3.59 -1.68 -37.37
C PRO A 289 -4.28 -3.05 -37.49
N ALA A 290 -3.89 -3.86 -38.48
CA ALA A 290 -4.44 -5.20 -38.67
C ALA A 290 -4.12 -6.11 -37.47
N TYR A 291 -2.90 -6.01 -36.91
CA TYR A 291 -2.53 -6.77 -35.72
C TYR A 291 -3.31 -6.33 -34.49
N THR A 292 -3.49 -5.02 -34.29
CA THR A 292 -4.30 -4.53 -33.18
C THR A 292 -5.73 -5.02 -33.27
N THR A 293 -6.30 -5.03 -34.47
CA THR A 293 -7.66 -5.55 -34.73
C THR A 293 -7.76 -7.04 -34.41
N GLN A 294 -6.78 -7.85 -34.80
CA GLN A 294 -6.75 -9.28 -34.48
C GLN A 294 -6.66 -9.53 -32.97
N ILE A 295 -5.80 -8.81 -32.27
CA ILE A 295 -5.67 -8.93 -30.80
C ILE A 295 -6.97 -8.49 -30.12
N ALA A 296 -7.56 -7.38 -30.55
CA ALA A 296 -8.82 -6.89 -30.00
C ALA A 296 -9.97 -7.90 -30.16
N GLN A 297 -10.07 -8.54 -31.32
CA GLN A 297 -11.06 -9.61 -31.57
C GLN A 297 -10.80 -10.82 -30.67
N SER A 298 -9.52 -11.22 -30.53
CA SER A 298 -9.09 -12.32 -29.67
C SER A 298 -9.44 -12.06 -28.20
N LEU A 299 -9.13 -10.87 -27.69
CA LEU A 299 -9.45 -10.45 -26.32
C LEU A 299 -10.96 -10.32 -26.08
N LYS A 300 -11.72 -9.83 -27.08
CA LYS A 300 -13.18 -9.75 -27.00
C LYS A 300 -13.83 -11.13 -26.89
N ALA A 301 -13.21 -12.18 -27.43
CA ALA A 301 -13.74 -13.55 -27.35
C ALA A 301 -13.73 -14.13 -25.91
N ILE A 302 -12.90 -13.58 -25.02
CA ILE A 302 -12.81 -13.98 -23.60
C ILE A 302 -13.40 -12.93 -22.65
N ALA A 303 -13.93 -11.83 -23.18
CA ALA A 303 -14.56 -10.78 -22.39
C ALA A 303 -16.05 -11.10 -22.13
N THR A 304 -16.58 -10.63 -20.99
CA THR A 304 -18.02 -10.66 -20.71
C THR A 304 -18.76 -9.69 -21.65
N PRO A 305 -20.11 -9.74 -21.73
CA PRO A 305 -20.89 -8.78 -22.52
C PRO A 305 -20.63 -7.31 -22.16
N GLU A 306 -20.23 -7.04 -20.92
CA GLU A 306 -19.86 -5.72 -20.41
C GLU A 306 -18.43 -5.31 -20.78
N GLY A 307 -17.67 -6.19 -21.45
CA GLY A 307 -16.30 -5.94 -21.88
C GLY A 307 -15.23 -6.24 -20.81
N LEU A 308 -15.56 -6.99 -19.76
CA LEU A 308 -14.62 -7.37 -18.71
C LEU A 308 -13.92 -8.70 -19.02
N ILE A 309 -12.61 -8.73 -18.91
CA ILE A 309 -11.81 -9.97 -18.90
C ILE A 309 -11.44 -10.24 -17.44
N LYS A 310 -12.05 -11.26 -16.84
CA LYS A 310 -11.83 -11.64 -15.45
C LYS A 310 -10.80 -12.76 -15.36
N GLU A 311 -9.66 -12.48 -14.74
CA GLU A 311 -8.58 -13.44 -14.53
C GLU A 311 -8.35 -13.70 -13.02
N PRO A 312 -7.58 -14.74 -12.65
CA PRO A 312 -7.31 -15.02 -11.25
C PRO A 312 -6.63 -13.86 -10.52
N ASN A 313 -5.71 -13.13 -11.16
CA ASN A 313 -4.95 -12.06 -10.51
C ASN A 313 -5.48 -10.65 -10.83
N ASP A 314 -6.00 -10.42 -12.04
CA ASP A 314 -6.43 -9.09 -12.49
C ASP A 314 -7.79 -9.12 -13.21
N THR A 315 -8.47 -7.98 -13.24
CA THR A 315 -9.65 -7.78 -14.11
C THR A 315 -9.34 -6.66 -15.09
N PHE A 316 -9.54 -6.89 -16.38
CA PHE A 316 -9.32 -5.89 -17.43
C PHE A 316 -10.65 -5.42 -18.03
N GLN A 317 -10.88 -4.11 -18.12
CA GLN A 317 -12.00 -3.54 -18.86
C GLN A 317 -11.54 -3.14 -20.25
N LEU A 318 -12.09 -3.77 -21.29
CA LEU A 318 -11.83 -3.36 -22.66
C LEU A 318 -12.52 -2.03 -22.95
N ILE A 319 -11.74 -1.07 -23.46
CA ILE A 319 -12.21 0.25 -23.91
C ILE A 319 -11.91 0.39 -25.40
N ALA A 320 -12.95 0.58 -26.20
CA ALA A 320 -12.87 0.52 -27.66
C ALA A 320 -12.21 1.75 -28.32
N SER A 321 -12.08 2.88 -27.62
CA SER A 321 -11.42 4.08 -28.17
C SER A 321 -10.94 5.05 -27.07
N PRO A 322 -9.76 5.69 -27.26
CA PRO A 322 -9.23 6.72 -26.35
C PRO A 322 -10.07 8.01 -26.32
N GLN A 323 -11.07 8.16 -27.18
CA GLN A 323 -11.96 9.33 -27.23
C GLN A 323 -13.10 9.28 -26.20
N HIS A 324 -13.29 8.15 -25.51
CA HIS A 324 -14.23 8.05 -24.41
C HIS A 324 -13.56 8.50 -23.10
N MET A 325 -14.32 9.14 -22.22
CA MET A 325 -13.86 9.35 -20.84
C MET A 325 -13.42 8.00 -20.27
N ILE A 326 -12.12 7.86 -20.01
CA ILE A 326 -11.59 6.66 -19.40
C ILE A 326 -12.13 6.65 -17.96
N PRO A 327 -12.92 5.64 -17.56
CA PRO A 327 -13.44 5.57 -16.21
C PRO A 327 -12.28 5.60 -15.22
N VAL A 328 -12.41 6.35 -14.13
CA VAL A 328 -11.46 6.23 -13.01
C VAL A 328 -11.44 4.75 -12.60
N HIS A 329 -10.24 4.21 -12.34
CA HIS A 329 -10.06 2.83 -11.90
C HIS A 329 -11.09 2.48 -10.83
N THR A 330 -12.02 1.58 -11.17
CA THR A 330 -13.08 1.18 -10.25
C THR A 330 -12.59 -0.05 -9.50
N SER A 331 -12.48 0.04 -8.19
CA SER A 331 -12.25 -1.12 -7.34
C SER A 331 -13.48 -2.02 -7.40
N THR A 332 -13.29 -3.29 -7.77
CA THR A 332 -14.34 -4.30 -7.63
C THR A 332 -13.91 -5.37 -6.65
N LEU A 333 -14.81 -5.70 -5.73
CA LEU A 333 -14.66 -6.84 -4.84
C LEU A 333 -14.87 -8.11 -5.68
N SER A 334 -13.87 -8.99 -5.74
CA SER A 334 -14.03 -10.33 -6.30
C SER A 334 -13.84 -11.38 -5.21
N GLU A 335 -14.82 -12.26 -5.05
CA GLU A 335 -14.73 -13.45 -4.18
C GLU A 335 -13.77 -14.46 -4.82
N THR A 336 -12.77 -14.88 -4.06
CA THR A 336 -11.90 -16.00 -4.43
C THR A 336 -12.54 -17.33 -4.01
N ALA A 337 -12.06 -18.44 -4.58
CA ALA A 337 -12.52 -19.80 -4.25
C ALA A 337 -12.35 -20.19 -2.77
N GLU A 338 -11.61 -19.38 -2.00
CA GLU A 338 -11.34 -19.56 -0.56
C GLU A 338 -12.23 -18.63 0.31
N GLY A 339 -13.22 -17.95 -0.28
CA GLY A 339 -14.17 -17.09 0.46
C GLY A 339 -13.62 -15.72 0.83
N GLU A 340 -12.47 -15.31 0.27
CA GLU A 340 -11.88 -14.01 0.52
C GLU A 340 -12.26 -13.00 -0.57
N SER A 341 -12.76 -11.80 -0.19
CA SER A 341 -12.96 -10.68 -1.10
C SER A 341 -11.67 -9.85 -1.22
N GLU A 342 -10.99 -9.94 -2.36
CA GLU A 342 -9.89 -9.03 -2.71
C GLU A 342 -10.46 -7.80 -3.44
N GLU A 343 -10.02 -6.61 -3.05
CA GLU A 343 -10.23 -5.39 -3.82
C GLU A 343 -9.34 -5.45 -5.06
N LYS A 344 -9.87 -5.98 -6.16
CA LYS A 344 -9.18 -6.03 -7.44
C LYS A 344 -9.53 -4.77 -8.23
N VAL A 345 -8.51 -3.92 -8.40
CA VAL A 345 -8.61 -2.74 -9.26
C VAL A 345 -8.87 -3.19 -10.70
N ILE A 346 -9.97 -2.72 -11.28
CA ILE A 346 -10.21 -2.93 -12.71
C ILE A 346 -9.20 -2.13 -13.51
N LYS A 347 -8.42 -2.81 -14.35
CA LYS A 347 -7.44 -2.22 -15.25
C LYS A 347 -8.08 -1.87 -16.57
N ASN A 348 -8.18 -0.59 -16.89
CA ASN A 348 -8.69 -0.13 -18.16
C ASN A 348 -7.69 -0.45 -19.28
N LEU A 349 -8.10 -1.25 -20.27
CA LEU A 349 -7.32 -1.61 -21.45
C LEU A 349 -7.93 -0.91 -22.66
N VAL A 350 -7.29 0.19 -23.07
CA VAL A 350 -7.66 0.99 -24.23
C VAL A 350 -7.05 0.38 -25.49
N VAL A 351 -7.90 -0.01 -26.42
CA VAL A 351 -7.47 -0.55 -27.72
C VAL A 351 -7.33 0.60 -28.73
N CYS A 352 -6.11 0.86 -29.18
CA CYS A 352 -5.81 1.93 -30.12
C CYS A 352 -5.73 1.38 -31.55
N HIS A 353 -6.89 1.26 -32.21
CA HIS A 353 -7.01 0.63 -33.53
C HIS A 353 -6.19 1.32 -34.64
N ASN A 354 -5.91 2.62 -34.52
CA ASN A 354 -5.30 3.44 -35.59
C ASN A 354 -3.92 3.98 -35.18
N GLY A 355 -3.09 3.14 -34.56
CA GLY A 355 -1.77 3.53 -34.03
C GLY A 355 -1.80 3.81 -32.53
N GLY A 356 -0.66 4.18 -31.97
CA GLY A 356 -0.54 4.51 -30.55
C GLY A 356 -1.37 5.74 -30.16
N PRO A 357 -1.66 5.91 -28.86
CA PRO A 357 -2.38 7.09 -28.37
C PRO A 357 -1.56 8.37 -28.63
N PRO A 358 -2.18 9.56 -28.54
CA PRO A 358 -1.45 10.83 -28.57
C PRO A 358 -0.42 10.90 -27.44
N ASP A 359 0.69 11.59 -27.66
CA ASP A 359 1.77 11.73 -26.66
C ASP A 359 1.31 12.39 -25.36
N THR A 360 0.22 13.18 -25.40
CA THR A 360 -0.41 13.76 -24.21
C THR A 360 -1.04 12.72 -23.28
N ALA A 361 -1.43 11.55 -23.81
CA ALA A 361 -1.99 10.44 -23.04
C ALA A 361 -0.92 9.50 -22.47
N THR A 362 0.27 9.50 -23.09
CA THR A 362 1.42 8.68 -22.68
C THR A 362 2.72 9.50 -22.71
N PRO A 363 2.86 10.56 -21.89
CA PRO A 363 3.96 11.52 -21.99
C PRO A 363 5.35 10.91 -21.77
N GLN A 364 5.41 9.78 -21.07
CA GLN A 364 6.67 9.08 -20.79
C GLN A 364 7.08 8.05 -21.86
N PHE A 365 6.19 7.74 -22.83
CA PHE A 365 6.50 6.77 -23.89
C PHE A 365 5.67 7.03 -25.16
N ALA A 366 6.35 7.46 -26.23
CA ALA A 366 5.74 7.68 -27.55
C ALA A 366 5.64 6.37 -28.35
N MET A 367 4.50 5.68 -28.26
CA MET A 367 4.28 4.41 -28.97
C MET A 367 4.42 4.54 -30.49
N ASN A 368 3.98 5.68 -31.05
CA ASN A 368 4.06 5.93 -32.50
C ASN A 368 5.51 6.02 -32.98
N ASP A 369 6.37 6.74 -32.25
CA ASP A 369 7.80 6.84 -32.54
C ASP A 369 8.49 5.49 -32.41
N TYR A 370 8.15 4.71 -31.38
CA TYR A 370 8.62 3.34 -31.23
C TYR A 370 8.33 2.50 -32.48
N PHE A 371 7.09 2.49 -32.98
CA PHE A 371 6.73 1.72 -34.18
C PHE A 371 7.38 2.27 -35.45
N GLN A 372 7.52 3.58 -35.60
CA GLN A 372 8.23 4.19 -36.73
C GLN A 372 9.70 3.77 -36.75
N HIS A 373 10.37 3.82 -35.59
CA HIS A 373 11.76 3.39 -35.46
C HIS A 373 11.90 1.89 -35.73
N LEU A 374 10.97 1.08 -35.21
CA LEU A 374 10.92 -0.36 -35.45
C LEU A 374 10.83 -0.70 -36.94
N LYS A 375 10.00 0.01 -37.71
CA LYS A 375 9.89 -0.15 -39.17
C LYS A 375 11.18 0.24 -39.88
N LYS A 376 11.85 1.30 -39.42
CA LYS A 376 13.08 1.83 -40.05
C LYS A 376 14.28 0.89 -39.89
N ILE A 377 14.45 0.29 -38.72
CA ILE A 377 15.63 -0.55 -38.42
C ILE A 377 15.49 -1.99 -38.94
N ARG A 378 14.26 -2.42 -39.28
CA ARG A 378 14.00 -3.81 -39.66
C ARG A 378 14.14 -4.02 -41.17
N PRO A 379 14.92 -5.02 -41.60
CA PRO A 379 15.02 -5.34 -43.00
C PRO A 379 13.68 -5.94 -43.50
N PRO A 380 13.15 -5.51 -44.65
CA PRO A 380 11.92 -6.05 -45.23
C PRO A 380 11.95 -7.57 -45.49
N SER A 381 13.16 -8.13 -45.58
CA SER A 381 13.40 -9.55 -45.85
C SER A 381 13.29 -10.46 -44.62
N GLN A 382 13.12 -9.92 -43.40
CA GLN A 382 12.97 -10.71 -42.18
C GLN A 382 11.60 -10.49 -41.54
N HIS A 383 10.88 -11.58 -41.32
CA HIS A 383 9.62 -11.58 -40.58
C HIS A 383 9.89 -11.56 -39.06
N LEU A 384 10.23 -10.38 -38.54
CA LEU A 384 10.44 -10.17 -37.11
C LEU A 384 9.09 -9.85 -36.42
N THR A 385 8.73 -10.65 -35.43
CA THR A 385 7.46 -10.53 -34.69
C THR A 385 7.58 -9.80 -33.36
N PHE A 386 8.80 -9.76 -32.78
CA PHE A 386 9.07 -9.13 -31.50
C PHE A 386 8.66 -7.66 -31.51
N GLY A 387 7.96 -7.19 -30.49
CA GLY A 387 7.60 -5.79 -30.35
C GLY A 387 6.64 -5.25 -31.41
N ASN A 388 6.06 -6.10 -32.28
CA ASN A 388 5.04 -5.67 -33.25
C ASN A 388 3.76 -5.21 -32.58
N SER A 389 3.48 -5.72 -31.38
CA SER A 389 2.35 -5.34 -30.55
C SER A 389 2.83 -4.99 -29.16
N LEU A 390 2.33 -3.87 -28.64
CA LEU A 390 2.77 -3.28 -27.39
C LEU A 390 1.55 -2.95 -26.53
N LEU A 391 1.60 -3.36 -25.27
CA LEU A 391 0.75 -2.87 -24.19
C LEU A 391 1.60 -1.95 -23.32
N TYR A 392 1.24 -0.68 -23.24
CA TYR A 392 1.94 0.30 -22.42
C TYR A 392 1.03 0.84 -21.33
N GLY A 393 1.51 0.90 -20.09
CA GLY A 393 0.91 1.70 -19.04
C GLY A 393 1.99 2.52 -18.35
N GLU A 394 1.74 3.79 -18.09
CA GLU A 394 2.72 4.63 -17.41
C GLU A 394 3.01 4.12 -15.99
N VAL A 395 1.96 3.79 -15.25
CA VAL A 395 2.02 3.18 -13.92
C VAL A 395 1.21 1.90 -13.93
N VAL A 396 1.87 0.77 -13.70
CA VAL A 396 1.25 -0.57 -13.64
C VAL A 396 1.63 -1.28 -12.35
N SER A 397 0.89 -2.31 -11.95
CA SER A 397 1.32 -3.15 -10.83
C SER A 397 2.57 -3.95 -11.17
N SER A 398 2.48 -4.84 -12.17
CA SER A 398 3.62 -5.60 -12.69
C SER A 398 3.32 -6.10 -14.11
N THR A 399 4.16 -5.72 -15.06
CA THR A 399 4.20 -6.24 -16.44
C THR A 399 4.32 -7.77 -16.46
N GLN A 400 5.12 -8.35 -15.57
CA GLN A 400 5.32 -9.80 -15.49
C GLN A 400 4.07 -10.48 -14.94
N THR A 401 3.53 -10.00 -13.82
CA THR A 401 2.33 -10.60 -13.21
C THR A 401 1.13 -10.51 -14.15
N MET A 402 0.98 -9.37 -14.84
CA MET A 402 -0.09 -9.19 -15.83
C MET A 402 -0.06 -10.22 -16.95
N LEU A 403 1.12 -10.75 -17.31
CA LEU A 403 1.26 -11.80 -18.33
C LEU A 403 1.29 -13.22 -17.73
N ASP A 404 1.98 -13.45 -16.61
CA ASP A 404 2.21 -14.79 -16.03
C ASP A 404 1.02 -15.31 -15.22
N LYS A 405 0.30 -14.44 -14.50
CA LYS A 405 -0.79 -14.83 -13.58
C LYS A 405 -2.18 -14.68 -14.16
N ASN A 406 -2.28 -14.21 -15.40
CA ASN A 406 -3.53 -14.07 -16.14
C ASN A 406 -3.45 -14.92 -17.40
N PHE A 407 -3.62 -16.23 -17.23
CA PHE A 407 -3.29 -17.22 -18.24
C PHE A 407 -4.17 -17.13 -19.48
N ALA A 408 -5.50 -16.99 -19.34
CA ALA A 408 -6.38 -16.91 -20.50
C ALA A 408 -6.14 -15.60 -21.28
N PHE A 409 -5.97 -14.46 -20.59
CA PHE A 409 -5.52 -13.21 -21.18
C PHE A 409 -4.22 -13.39 -21.96
N CYS A 410 -3.20 -13.99 -21.35
CA CYS A 410 -1.91 -14.22 -21.99
C CYS A 410 -2.04 -15.11 -23.24
N GLN A 411 -2.83 -16.19 -23.20
CA GLN A 411 -3.05 -17.11 -24.32
C GLN A 411 -3.54 -16.43 -25.60
N HIS A 412 -4.29 -15.34 -25.44
CA HIS A 412 -4.83 -14.56 -26.56
C HIS A 412 -3.85 -13.50 -27.12
N LEU A 413 -2.64 -13.40 -26.55
CA LEU A 413 -1.57 -12.51 -27.02
C LEU A 413 -0.57 -13.27 -27.93
N PRO A 414 -0.11 -12.64 -29.03
CA PRO A 414 0.81 -13.28 -29.98
C PRO A 414 2.22 -13.44 -29.42
N THR A 415 3.01 -14.34 -30.01
CA THR A 415 4.45 -14.39 -29.73
C THR A 415 5.12 -13.08 -30.14
N GLY A 416 6.06 -12.60 -29.32
CA GLY A 416 6.70 -11.31 -29.51
C GLY A 416 5.91 -10.11 -28.96
N PHE A 417 4.74 -10.33 -28.36
CA PHE A 417 4.00 -9.27 -27.66
C PHE A 417 4.82 -8.69 -26.49
N VAL A 418 4.84 -7.37 -26.37
CA VAL A 418 5.57 -6.67 -25.30
C VAL A 418 4.59 -5.95 -24.38
N CYS A 419 4.77 -6.11 -23.07
CA CYS A 419 4.11 -5.33 -22.04
C CYS A 419 5.16 -4.42 -21.39
N ASN A 420 5.00 -3.11 -21.52
CA ASN A 420 5.96 -2.10 -21.08
C ASN A 420 5.32 -1.16 -20.05
N ALA A 421 6.15 -0.67 -19.13
CA ALA A 421 5.75 0.36 -18.19
C ALA A 421 6.88 1.34 -17.89
N THR A 422 6.50 2.55 -17.49
CA THR A 422 7.43 3.55 -16.94
C THR A 422 7.68 3.27 -15.46
N ILE A 423 6.61 2.95 -14.71
CA ILE A 423 6.64 2.63 -13.28
C ILE A 423 5.88 1.32 -13.03
N GLN A 424 6.54 0.33 -12.41
CA GLN A 424 5.87 -0.80 -11.75
C GLN A 424 5.74 -0.51 -10.26
N THR A 425 4.55 -0.67 -9.67
CA THR A 425 4.32 -0.46 -8.23
C THR A 425 4.47 -1.73 -7.40
N ALA A 426 4.49 -2.88 -8.07
CA ALA A 426 4.66 -4.20 -7.51
C ALA A 426 5.49 -5.12 -8.43
N GLY A 427 6.53 -4.55 -9.06
CA GLY A 427 7.46 -5.30 -9.91
C GLY A 427 8.11 -6.44 -9.12
N ARG A 428 8.45 -7.55 -9.76
CA ARG A 428 9.12 -8.69 -9.11
C ARG A 428 10.56 -8.80 -9.60
N GLY A 429 11.50 -8.86 -8.66
CA GLY A 429 12.93 -9.04 -8.93
C GLY A 429 13.39 -10.50 -8.76
N ARG A 430 14.70 -10.70 -8.57
CA ARG A 430 15.24 -11.98 -8.10
C ARG A 430 14.94 -12.12 -6.60
N GLY A 431 14.21 -13.16 -6.20
CA GLY A 431 13.62 -13.30 -4.85
C GLY A 431 12.16 -12.87 -4.81
N ARG A 432 11.39 -13.24 -3.78
CA ARG A 432 9.94 -12.92 -3.67
C ARG A 432 9.64 -11.43 -3.43
N ASN A 433 10.61 -10.53 -3.63
CA ASN A 433 10.53 -9.11 -3.30
C ASN A 433 9.73 -8.34 -4.36
N SER A 434 8.76 -7.58 -3.89
CA SER A 434 8.00 -6.61 -4.68
C SER A 434 8.68 -5.25 -4.58
N TRP A 435 8.94 -4.58 -5.71
CA TRP A 435 9.64 -3.30 -5.76
C TRP A 435 8.86 -2.27 -6.59
N ILE A 436 9.04 -1.00 -6.23
CA ILE A 436 8.58 0.13 -7.05
C ILE A 436 9.74 0.55 -7.93
N SER A 437 9.54 0.65 -9.25
CA SER A 437 10.64 0.98 -10.13
C SER A 437 10.97 2.46 -10.18
N PRO A 438 12.26 2.85 -10.05
CA PRO A 438 12.66 4.24 -10.12
C PRO A 438 12.45 4.78 -11.54
N PRO A 439 12.24 6.10 -11.70
CA PRO A 439 12.11 6.74 -12.99
C PRO A 439 13.35 6.48 -13.87
N GLY A 440 13.13 6.37 -15.19
CA GLY A 440 14.20 6.09 -16.16
C GLY A 440 14.53 4.61 -16.37
N CYS A 441 13.87 3.69 -15.65
CA CYS A 441 13.96 2.26 -15.93
C CYS A 441 13.13 1.86 -17.16
N LEU A 442 13.65 0.95 -17.99
CA LEU A 442 12.87 0.29 -19.04
C LEU A 442 12.25 -0.99 -18.48
N GLN A 443 11.03 -0.90 -17.96
CA GLN A 443 10.31 -2.04 -17.41
C GLN A 443 9.57 -2.76 -18.55
N PHE A 444 9.92 -4.00 -18.86
CA PHE A 444 9.13 -4.74 -19.83
C PHE A 444 9.13 -6.25 -19.57
N SER A 445 8.05 -6.88 -19.99
CA SER A 445 7.90 -8.32 -20.08
C SER A 445 7.47 -8.68 -21.51
N MET A 446 7.83 -9.86 -21.98
CA MET A 446 7.48 -10.31 -23.34
C MET A 446 6.86 -11.70 -23.33
N VAL A 447 5.99 -11.95 -24.30
CA VAL A 447 5.41 -13.28 -24.53
C VAL A 447 6.25 -14.01 -25.58
N LEU A 448 6.80 -15.16 -25.20
CA LEU A 448 7.52 -16.05 -26.12
C LEU A 448 6.84 -17.42 -26.12
N ARG A 449 6.36 -17.86 -27.29
CA ARG A 449 5.76 -19.19 -27.46
C ARG A 449 6.81 -20.16 -27.95
N HIS A 450 7.10 -21.19 -27.16
CA HIS A 450 8.00 -22.27 -27.54
C HIS A 450 7.24 -23.50 -28.05
N PRO A 451 7.79 -24.24 -29.02
CA PRO A 451 7.28 -25.55 -29.37
C PRO A 451 7.26 -26.45 -28.15
N PHE A 452 6.19 -27.23 -27.97
CA PHE A 452 6.04 -28.12 -26.82
C PHE A 452 7.18 -29.15 -26.70
N GLN A 453 7.78 -29.55 -27.82
CA GLN A 453 8.93 -30.45 -27.83
C GLN A 453 10.16 -29.87 -27.11
N ALA A 454 10.26 -28.53 -27.02
CA ALA A 454 11.36 -27.82 -26.39
C ALA A 454 11.12 -27.51 -24.90
N ARG A 455 10.10 -28.09 -24.25
CA ARG A 455 9.73 -27.79 -22.84
C ARG A 455 10.83 -28.02 -21.79
N HIS A 456 11.87 -28.77 -22.13
CA HIS A 456 13.04 -29.03 -21.26
C HIS A 456 14.32 -28.33 -21.76
N ALA A 457 14.25 -27.63 -22.89
CA ALA A 457 15.39 -26.90 -23.43
C ALA A 457 15.61 -25.62 -22.61
N SER A 458 16.88 -25.28 -22.38
CA SER A 458 17.23 -23.97 -21.80
C SER A 458 17.05 -22.88 -22.85
N ALA A 459 16.32 -21.83 -22.50
CA ALA A 459 16.25 -20.63 -23.34
C ALA A 459 17.55 -19.83 -23.15
N VAL A 460 18.29 -19.61 -24.24
CA VAL A 460 19.50 -18.79 -24.26
C VAL A 460 19.21 -17.58 -25.16
N PHE A 461 19.29 -16.39 -24.57
CA PHE A 461 19.26 -15.13 -25.32
C PHE A 461 20.70 -14.79 -25.68
N VAL A 462 21.01 -14.77 -26.98
CA VAL A 462 22.36 -14.49 -27.52
C VAL A 462 22.41 -13.07 -28.05
#